data_AF-A0A7G1KGI1-F1
#
_entry.id   AF-A0A7G1KGI1-F1
#
_cell.length_a   1.000
_cell.length_b   1.000
_cell.length_c   1.000
_cell.angle_alpha   90.00
_cell.angle_beta   90.00
_cell.angle_gamma   90.00
#
_symmetry.space_group_name_H-M   'P 1'
#
loop_
_entity.id
_entity.type
_entity.pdbx_description
1 polymer ?
#
loop_
_entity_poly.entity_id
_entity_poly.type
_entity_poly.pdbx_seq_one_letter_code
_entity_poly.pdbx_strand_id
1 'polypeptide(L)'
;MPVEPLTHDLVGNLLAALGHPLLEVRVVGRREERFESELLFHGNVRVPARTSDSVNIAMRVGSPIYVDERVLNEYGVDPSPGEQNESATVSDQAAGVSTEDA
;
A
#
# COMPACT_ATOMS: atom_id res chain seq x y z
N MET A 1 9.27 -16.75 23.51
CA MET A 1 8.65 -15.43 23.72
C MET A 1 7.40 -15.35 22.86
N PRO A 2 6.29 -14.75 23.30
CA PRO A 2 5.18 -14.46 22.39
C PRO A 2 5.68 -13.56 21.26
N VAL A 3 5.21 -13.80 20.03
CA VAL A 3 5.56 -12.97 18.87
C VAL A 3 4.77 -11.66 19.01
N GLU A 4 5.47 -10.53 19.06
CA GLU A 4 4.82 -9.22 19.02
C GLU A 4 4.24 -8.97 17.62
N PRO A 5 3.02 -8.42 17.52
CA PRO A 5 2.43 -8.13 16.22
C PRO A 5 3.21 -7.04 15.49
N LEU A 6 3.39 -7.19 14.17
CA LEU A 6 3.89 -6.08 13.36
C LEU A 6 2.84 -4.96 13.33
N THR A 7 3.25 -3.74 12.98
CA THR A 7 2.36 -2.57 13.00
C THR A 7 1.06 -2.78 12.21
N HIS A 8 1.13 -3.39 11.02
CA HIS A 8 -0.07 -3.65 10.21
C HIS A 8 -0.97 -4.74 10.82
N ASP A 9 -0.40 -5.69 11.57
CA ASP A 9 -1.17 -6.69 12.33
C ASP A 9 -1.86 -6.03 13.53
N LEU A 10 -1.13 -5.15 14.24
CA LEU A 10 -1.68 -4.35 15.34
C LEU A 10 -2.87 -3.51 14.87
N VAL A 11 -2.77 -2.85 13.71
CA VAL A 11 -3.88 -2.09 13.13
C VAL A 11 -5.09 -2.99 12.83
N GLY A 12 -4.88 -4.15 12.21
CA GLY A 12 -5.95 -5.12 11.96
C GLY A 12 -6.66 -5.55 13.26
N ASN A 13 -5.87 -5.83 14.30
CA ASN A 13 -6.39 -6.19 15.63
C ASN A 13 -7.20 -5.04 16.27
N LEU A 14 -6.75 -3.80 16.12
CA LEU A 14 -7.47 -2.62 16.61
C LEU A 14 -8.82 -2.45 15.90
N LEU A 15 -8.86 -2.59 14.58
CA LEU A 15 -10.10 -2.51 13.80
C LEU A 15 -11.12 -3.57 14.24
N ALA A 16 -10.66 -4.80 14.48
CA ALA A 16 -11.49 -5.88 14.99
C ALA A 16 -11.99 -5.59 16.42
N ALA A 17 -11.10 -5.18 17.32
CA ALA A 17 -11.42 -4.90 18.72
C ALA A 17 -12.40 -3.73 18.88
N LEU A 18 -12.32 -2.72 18.01
CA LEU A 18 -13.20 -1.54 18.01
C LEU A 18 -14.51 -1.77 17.22
N GLY A 19 -14.69 -2.92 16.57
CA GLY A 19 -15.90 -3.22 15.80
C GLY A 19 -16.04 -2.40 14.51
N HIS A 20 -14.92 -1.94 13.94
CA HIS A 20 -14.89 -1.16 12.70
C HIS A 20 -14.15 -1.94 11.60
N PRO A 21 -14.79 -2.95 10.97
CA PRO A 21 -14.15 -3.71 9.91
C PRO A 21 -13.85 -2.82 8.71
N LEU A 22 -12.66 -2.98 8.14
CA LEU A 22 -12.27 -2.38 6.87
C LEU A 22 -13.11 -2.98 5.74
N LEU A 23 -13.85 -2.13 5.01
CA LEU A 23 -14.68 -2.59 3.89
C LEU A 23 -13.84 -2.87 2.66
N GLU A 24 -12.98 -1.94 2.29
CA GLU A 24 -12.12 -2.02 1.11
C GLU A 24 -10.98 -1.01 1.21
N VAL A 25 -9.95 -1.24 0.39
CA VAL A 25 -8.94 -0.23 0.06
C VAL A 25 -9.16 0.23 -1.36
N ARG A 26 -9.03 1.54 -1.61
CA ARG A 26 -9.01 2.10 -2.97
C ARG A 26 -7.71 2.82 -3.25
N VAL A 27 -7.04 2.48 -4.34
CA VAL A 27 -5.97 3.31 -4.92
C VAL A 27 -6.64 4.39 -5.77
N VAL A 28 -6.58 5.64 -5.32
CA VAL A 28 -7.41 6.74 -5.85
C VAL A 28 -6.64 7.72 -6.72
N GLY A 29 -5.31 7.65 -6.72
CA GLY A 29 -4.48 8.56 -7.49
C GLY A 29 -3.01 8.27 -7.38
N ARG A 30 -2.24 9.14 -8.02
CA ARG A 30 -0.79 9.18 -7.91
C ARG A 30 -0.36 10.64 -7.78
N ARG A 31 0.47 10.93 -6.79
CA ARG A 31 1.12 12.23 -6.62
C ARG A 31 2.61 12.04 -6.82
N GLU A 32 3.18 12.77 -7.79
CA GLU A 32 4.56 12.58 -8.23
C GLU A 32 4.78 11.10 -8.65
N GLU A 33 5.68 10.39 -7.98
CA GLU A 33 5.99 8.97 -8.21
C GLU A 33 5.34 8.03 -7.18
N ARG A 34 4.33 8.51 -6.43
CA ARG A 34 3.73 7.74 -5.32
C ARG A 34 2.23 7.61 -5.48
N PHE A 35 1.74 6.38 -5.49
CA PHE A 35 0.31 6.09 -5.42
C PHE A 35 -0.28 6.45 -4.06
N GLU A 36 -1.47 7.03 -4.09
CA GLU A 36 -2.27 7.37 -2.91
C GLU A 36 -3.49 6.45 -2.82
N SER A 37 -3.87 6.11 -1.59
CA SER A 37 -4.98 5.20 -1.33
C SER A 37 -5.82 5.64 -0.15
N GLU A 38 -7.02 5.07 -0.04
CA GLU A 38 -7.92 5.28 1.09
C GLU A 38 -8.37 3.93 1.67
N LEU A 39 -8.44 3.86 3.00
CA LEU A 39 -9.18 2.82 3.71
C LEU A 39 -10.64 3.25 3.84
N LEU A 40 -11.58 2.43 3.38
CA LEU A 40 -13.01 2.70 3.45
C LEU A 40 -13.67 1.90 4.57
N PHE A 41 -14.45 2.58 5.39
CA PHE A 41 -15.25 1.98 6.47
C PHE A 41 -16.74 2.29 6.28
N HIS A 42 -17.58 1.67 7.10
CA HIS A 42 -19.02 1.97 7.14
C HIS A 42 -19.30 3.46 7.36
N GLY A 43 -20.40 3.94 6.78
CA GLY A 43 -20.75 5.37 6.83
C GLY A 43 -19.93 6.23 5.86
N ASN A 44 -19.27 5.62 4.87
CA ASN A 44 -18.42 6.32 3.89
C ASN A 44 -17.24 7.08 4.55
N VAL A 45 -16.80 6.60 5.71
CA VAL A 45 -15.60 7.13 6.37
C VAL A 45 -14.38 6.67 5.58
N ARG A 46 -13.57 7.64 5.14
CA ARG A 46 -12.37 7.44 4.34
C ARG A 46 -11.16 7.92 5.10
N VAL A 47 -10.15 7.07 5.19
CA VAL A 47 -8.87 7.42 5.81
C VAL A 47 -7.78 7.37 4.73
N PRO A 48 -7.25 8.53 4.29
CA PRO A 48 -6.14 8.57 3.35
C PRO A 48 -4.89 7.90 3.96
N ALA A 49 -4.21 7.10 3.17
CA ALA A 49 -2.99 6.40 3.58
C ALA A 49 -2.09 6.09 2.38
N ARG A 50 -0.81 5.84 2.68
CA ARG A 50 0.14 5.36 1.67
C ARG A 50 -0.33 4.00 1.17
N THR A 51 -0.27 3.79 -0.14
CA THR A 51 -0.73 2.55 -0.79
C THR A 51 -0.12 1.29 -0.16
N SER A 52 1.17 1.29 0.18
CA SER A 52 1.83 0.17 0.84
C SER A 52 1.21 -0.19 2.20
N ASP A 53 0.81 0.80 2.99
CA ASP A 53 0.23 0.57 4.31
C ASP A 53 -1.19 0.01 4.19
N SER A 54 -2.02 0.62 3.34
CA SER A 54 -3.39 0.19 3.09
C SER A 54 -3.46 -1.23 2.55
N VAL A 55 -2.62 -1.56 1.55
CA VAL A 55 -2.53 -2.91 0.98
C VAL A 55 -2.10 -3.93 2.03
N ASN A 56 -1.07 -3.62 2.82
CA ASN A 56 -0.61 -4.53 3.88
C ASN A 56 -1.70 -4.80 4.92
N ILE A 57 -2.46 -3.79 5.33
CA ILE A 57 -3.60 -3.95 6.24
C ILE A 57 -4.68 -4.82 5.58
N ALA A 58 -5.10 -4.46 4.36
CA ALA A 58 -6.15 -5.19 3.63
C ALA A 58 -5.84 -6.67 3.47
N MET A 59 -4.59 -7.01 3.13
CA MET A 59 -4.14 -8.41 3.03
C MET A 59 -4.29 -9.18 4.35
N ARG A 60 -4.08 -8.52 5.48
CA ARG A 60 -4.15 -9.15 6.82
C ARG A 60 -5.57 -9.34 7.31
N VAL A 61 -6.45 -8.38 7.01
CA VAL A 61 -7.86 -8.44 7.40
C VAL A 61 -8.76 -9.12 6.34
N GLY A 62 -8.20 -9.45 5.17
CA GLY A 62 -8.94 -10.07 4.07
C GLY A 62 -9.89 -9.13 3.33
N SER A 63 -9.65 -7.81 3.37
CA SER A 63 -10.50 -6.83 2.67
C SER A 63 -10.11 -6.71 1.19
N PRO A 64 -11.08 -6.49 0.29
CA PRO A 64 -10.81 -6.28 -1.12
C PRO A 64 -10.01 -5.00 -1.37
N ILE A 65 -9.23 -5.03 -2.46
CA ILE A 65 -8.41 -3.91 -2.91
C ILE A 65 -8.87 -3.55 -4.32
N TYR A 66 -9.23 -2.29 -4.51
CA TYR A 66 -9.65 -1.73 -5.79
C TYR A 66 -8.71 -0.62 -6.23
N VAL A 67 -8.70 -0.36 -7.52
CA VAL A 67 -7.97 0.74 -8.15
C VAL A 67 -8.97 1.55 -8.94
N ASP A 68 -8.92 2.87 -8.81
CA ASP A 68 -9.73 3.77 -9.63
C ASP A 68 -9.39 3.54 -11.11
N GLU A 69 -10.41 3.44 -11.95
CA GLU A 69 -10.25 3.16 -13.38
C GLU A 69 -9.32 4.17 -14.07
N ARG A 70 -9.36 5.44 -13.66
CA ARG A 70 -8.45 6.49 -14.16
C ARG A 70 -6.99 6.18 -13.87
N VAL A 71 -6.70 5.67 -12.66
CA VAL A 71 -5.33 5.29 -12.25
C VAL A 71 -4.89 4.06 -13.05
N LEU A 72 -5.77 3.09 -13.22
CA LEU A 72 -5.48 1.89 -14.00
C LEU A 72 -5.25 2.21 -15.48
N ASN A 73 -6.03 3.11 -16.07
CA ASN A 73 -5.89 3.50 -17.48
C ASN A 73 -4.60 4.30 -17.74
N GLU A 74 -4.16 5.10 -16.76
CA GLU A 74 -2.97 5.95 -16.92
C GLU A 74 -1.66 5.24 -16.56
N TYR A 75 -1.68 4.36 -15.54
CA TYR A 75 -0.47 3.74 -14.97
C TYR A 75 -0.49 2.21 -14.94
N GLY A 76 -1.57 1.58 -15.42
CA GLY A 76 -1.66 0.13 -15.51
C GLY A 76 -0.66 -0.45 -16.48
N VAL A 77 -0.17 -1.65 -16.17
CA VAL A 77 0.72 -2.42 -17.05
C VAL A 77 -0.04 -3.65 -17.52
N ASP A 78 -0.04 -3.91 -18.82
CA ASP A 78 -0.58 -5.15 -19.38
C ASP A 78 0.35 -6.31 -19.01
N PRO A 79 -0.12 -7.33 -18.27
CA PRO A 79 0.70 -8.47 -17.87
C PRO A 79 1.02 -9.43 -19.04
N SER A 80 0.49 -9.18 -20.25
CA SER A 80 0.75 -9.99 -21.43
C SER A 80 2.25 -9.97 -21.79
N PRO A 81 2.87 -11.13 -22.07
CA PRO A 81 4.28 -11.21 -22.45
C PRO A 81 4.47 -10.60 -23.86
N GLY A 82 4.68 -9.29 -23.93
CA GLY A 82 4.81 -8.59 -25.21
C GLY A 82 5.26 -7.14 -25.17
N GLU A 83 4.98 -6.37 -24.11
CA GLU A 83 5.30 -4.95 -24.08
C GLU A 83 5.84 -4.54 -22.70
N GLN A 84 7.16 -4.69 -22.52
CA GLN A 84 7.85 -4.12 -21.36
C GLN A 84 7.88 -2.59 -21.55
N ASN A 85 6.99 -1.87 -20.88
CA ASN A 85 7.06 -0.42 -20.82
C ASN A 85 8.22 -0.05 -19.87
N GLU A 86 9.31 0.49 -20.43
CA GLU A 86 10.51 0.92 -19.70
C GLU A 86 10.19 2.13 -18.80
N SER A 87 9.59 1.89 -17.63
CA SER A 87 9.56 2.88 -16.55
C SER A 87 9.50 2.21 -15.19
N ALA A 88 10.59 1.54 -14.83
CA ALA A 88 10.86 1.16 -13.45
C ALA A 88 12.37 1.18 -13.20
N THR A 89 13.00 2.36 -13.34
CA THR A 89 14.31 2.58 -12.72
C THR A 89 14.09 2.78 -11.23
N VAL A 90 14.05 1.68 -10.47
CA VAL A 90 14.21 1.74 -9.02
C VAL A 90 15.70 1.97 -8.78
N SER A 91 16.11 3.23 -8.69
CA SER A 91 17.43 3.59 -8.19
C SER A 91 17.49 3.27 -6.69
N ASP A 92 17.93 2.07 -6.38
CA ASP A 92 18.40 1.71 -5.05
C ASP A 92 19.71 2.47 -4.77
N GLN A 93 19.59 3.62 -4.11
CA GLN A 93 20.74 4.25 -3.45
C GLN A 93 20.68 3.92 -1.96
N ALA A 94 21.13 2.73 -1.59
CA ALA A 94 21.69 2.51 -0.26
C ALA A 94 23.12 3.08 -0.27
N ALA A 95 23.27 4.22 0.38
CA ALA A 95 24.51 4.96 0.53
C ALA A 95 25.62 4.08 1.12
N GLY A 96 26.73 3.97 0.38
CA GLY A 96 28.02 3.65 0.96
C GLY A 96 28.51 4.82 1.80
N VAL A 97 28.76 4.57 3.08
CA VAL A 97 29.74 5.34 3.85
C VAL A 97 30.72 4.32 4.43
N SER A 98 31.83 4.16 3.73
CA SER A 98 33.07 3.67 4.33
C SER A 98 33.90 4.89 4.68
N THR A 99 34.27 5.00 5.95
CA THR A 99 35.64 5.37 6.31
C THR A 99 35.93 4.83 7.71
N GLU A 100 36.87 3.88 7.74
CA GLU A 100 37.77 3.64 8.86
C GLU A 100 38.40 4.95 9.32
N ASP A 101 38.55 5.14 10.64
CA ASP A 101 39.58 6.02 11.17
C ASP A 101 39.99 5.62 12.60
N ALA A 102 41.32 5.52 12.76
CA ALA A 102 42.16 5.43 13.96
C ALA A 102 42.18 4.15 14.83
#